data_AF-A0A2N7IBH0-F1
#
_entry.id   AF-A0A2N7IBH0-F1
#
_cell.length_a   1.000
_cell.length_b   1.000
_cell.length_c   1.000
_cell.angle_alpha   90.00
_cell.angle_beta   90.00
_cell.angle_gamma   90.00
#
_symmetry.space_group_name_H-M   'P 1'
#
loop_
_entity.id
_entity.type
_entity.pdbx_description
1 polymer ?
#
loop_
_entity_poly.entity_id
_entity_poly.type
_entity_poly.pdbx_seq_one_letter_code
_entity_poly.pdbx_strand_id
1 'polypeptide(L)'
;MVESLLVQFAPMLLGAQLILTLILVKGDICPGQRGRIHKMLPAIGVLWLAVASLRIEAFLIVFAIFYFYSQVQTKKTRDSGPIWVMYLACGLALSYVAIQASEQVNPVGIIATVLLVALLGASFGHLLLTIARTRLQAFHRVLPVVGVLSGMLVVLATVINVYSLSEAQLEPVISTLLFSFALLISSIVVWCWHLLFVKTPEKLQLTIALLMLLASVIGLTPVWVL
;
A
#
# COMPACT_ATOMS: atom_id res chain seq x y z
N MET A 1 -1.71 -7.12 17.89
CA MET A 1 -0.95 -7.54 16.68
C MET A 1 -1.82 -7.56 15.42
N VAL A 2 -2.90 -8.35 15.36
CA VAL A 2 -3.76 -8.41 14.15
C VAL A 2 -4.39 -7.05 13.82
N GLU A 3 -4.91 -6.35 14.82
CA GLU A 3 -5.46 -5.00 14.65
C GLU A 3 -4.41 -4.02 14.09
N SER A 4 -3.22 -3.97 14.68
CA SER A 4 -2.11 -3.13 14.23
C SER A 4 -1.73 -3.40 12.77
N LEU A 5 -1.83 -4.65 12.31
CA LEU A 5 -1.62 -5.02 10.91
C LEU A 5 -2.74 -4.51 10.00
N LEU A 6 -4.01 -4.70 10.41
CA LEU A 6 -5.18 -4.28 9.64
C LEU A 6 -5.25 -2.76 9.48
N VAL A 7 -4.79 -1.99 10.47
CA VAL A 7 -4.64 -0.53 10.38
C VAL A 7 -3.71 -0.15 9.22
N GLN A 8 -2.62 -0.88 9.00
CA GLN A 8 -1.67 -0.62 7.90
C GLN A 8 -2.19 -1.07 6.53
N PHE A 9 -3.20 -1.93 6.48
CA PHE A 9 -3.80 -2.34 5.22
C PHE A 9 -4.55 -1.19 4.55
N ALA A 10 -5.17 -0.27 5.29
CA ALA A 10 -5.90 0.84 4.69
C ALA A 10 -5.03 1.72 3.75
N PRO A 11 -3.89 2.30 4.19
CA PRO A 11 -3.02 3.07 3.29
C PRO A 11 -2.40 2.20 2.18
N MET A 12 -2.04 0.95 2.48
CA MET A 12 -1.54 -0.01 1.49
C MET A 12 -2.54 -0.26 0.35
N LEU A 13 -3.80 -0.51 0.71
CA LEU A 13 -4.86 -0.81 -0.24
C LEU A 13 -5.25 0.42 -1.05
N LEU A 14 -5.35 1.60 -0.42
CA LEU A 14 -5.57 2.85 -1.13
C LEU A 14 -4.50 3.08 -2.19
N GLY A 15 -3.22 3.02 -1.83
CA GLY A 15 -2.14 3.28 -2.78
C GLY A 15 -2.11 2.27 -3.93
N ALA A 16 -2.31 0.98 -3.65
CA ALA A 16 -2.42 -0.04 -4.69
C ALA A 16 -3.64 0.19 -5.60
N GLN A 17 -4.78 0.56 -5.03
CA GLN A 17 -6.00 0.85 -5.77
C GLN A 17 -5.85 2.07 -6.68
N LEU A 18 -5.16 3.13 -6.23
CA LEU A 18 -4.82 4.29 -7.06
C LEU A 18 -3.92 3.90 -8.24
N ILE A 19 -2.89 3.08 -8.01
CA ILE A 19 -2.00 2.57 -9.07
C ILE A 19 -2.78 1.76 -10.10
N LEU A 20 -3.62 0.81 -9.65
CA LEU A 20 -4.41 0.00 -10.57
C LEU A 20 -5.44 0.84 -11.33
N THR A 21 -6.07 1.81 -10.67
CA THR A 21 -7.02 2.74 -11.31
C THR A 21 -6.33 3.58 -12.37
N LEU A 22 -5.16 4.14 -12.08
CA LEU A 22 -4.34 4.87 -13.04
C LEU A 22 -4.07 4.01 -14.28
N ILE A 23 -3.64 2.77 -14.10
CA ILE A 23 -3.34 1.84 -15.20
C ILE A 23 -4.60 1.50 -16.01
N LEU A 24 -5.75 1.29 -15.35
CA LEU A 24 -6.99 0.95 -16.04
C LEU A 24 -7.56 2.13 -16.85
N VAL A 25 -7.39 3.36 -16.36
CA VAL A 25 -7.93 4.58 -16.99
C VAL A 25 -6.99 5.13 -18.06
N LYS A 26 -5.70 5.22 -17.75
CA LYS A 26 -4.68 5.92 -18.56
C LYS A 26 -3.70 4.98 -19.26
N GLY A 27 -3.66 3.71 -18.88
CA GLY A 27 -2.77 2.74 -19.50
C GLY A 27 -3.30 2.28 -20.84
N ASP A 28 -2.48 2.44 -21.89
CA ASP A 28 -2.66 1.77 -23.18
C ASP A 28 -2.33 0.27 -23.03
N ILE A 29 -3.23 -0.45 -22.37
CA ILE A 29 -3.08 -1.87 -22.07
C ILE A 29 -3.96 -2.71 -23.00
N CYS A 30 -3.43 -3.83 -23.48
CA CYS A 30 -4.21 -4.73 -24.33
C CYS A 30 -5.36 -5.38 -23.51
N PRO A 31 -6.48 -5.79 -24.16
CA PRO A 31 -7.62 -6.38 -23.44
C PRO A 31 -7.25 -7.57 -22.55
N GLY A 32 -6.27 -8.37 -22.98
CA GLY A 32 -5.74 -9.49 -22.19
C GLY A 32 -4.93 -9.08 -20.96
N GLN A 33 -4.26 -7.93 -20.97
CA GLN A 33 -3.62 -7.36 -19.77
C GLN A 33 -4.65 -6.77 -18.83
N ARG A 34 -5.61 -6.01 -19.37
CA ARG A 34 -6.72 -5.43 -18.61
C ARG A 34 -7.51 -6.49 -17.84
N GLY A 35 -7.89 -7.59 -18.49
CA GLY A 35 -8.59 -8.69 -17.83
C GLY A 35 -7.77 -9.34 -16.70
N ARG A 36 -6.44 -9.35 -16.79
CA ARG A 36 -5.57 -9.86 -15.71
C ARG A 36 -5.48 -8.89 -14.54
N ILE A 37 -5.51 -7.59 -14.78
CA ILE A 37 -5.59 -6.56 -13.72
C ILE A 37 -6.94 -6.62 -13.01
N HIS A 38 -8.05 -6.76 -13.74
CA HIS A 38 -9.38 -6.92 -13.13
C HIS A 38 -9.42 -8.12 -12.17
N LYS A 39 -8.74 -9.23 -12.51
CA LYS A 39 -8.64 -10.41 -11.63
C LYS A 39 -7.88 -10.16 -10.31
N MET A 40 -7.16 -9.04 -10.17
CA MET A 40 -6.51 -8.66 -8.92
C MET A 40 -7.44 -7.88 -7.98
N LEU A 41 -8.54 -7.30 -8.48
CA LEU A 41 -9.46 -6.50 -7.67
C LEU A 41 -10.13 -7.28 -6.53
N PRO A 42 -10.51 -8.57 -6.69
CA PRO A 42 -11.02 -9.34 -5.56
C PRO A 42 -10.04 -9.44 -4.40
N ALA A 43 -8.72 -9.50 -4.66
CA ALA A 43 -7.73 -9.53 -3.59
C ALA A 43 -7.76 -8.22 -2.78
N ILE A 44 -7.87 -7.07 -3.45
CA ILE A 44 -8.03 -5.77 -2.78
C ILE A 44 -9.36 -5.72 -2.01
N GLY A 45 -10.45 -6.20 -2.60
CA GLY A 45 -11.77 -6.25 -1.96
C GLY A 45 -11.81 -7.12 -0.70
N VAL A 46 -11.17 -8.30 -0.73
CA VAL A 46 -11.05 -9.19 0.44
C VAL A 46 -10.20 -8.57 1.55
N LEU A 47 -9.11 -7.88 1.20
CA LEU A 47 -8.28 -7.19 2.19
C LEU A 47 -9.01 -5.97 2.79
N TRP A 48 -9.80 -5.24 2.01
CA TRP A 48 -10.71 -4.22 2.56
C TRP A 48 -11.80 -4.81 3.45
N LEU A 49 -12.30 -6.01 3.14
CA LEU A 49 -13.23 -6.72 4.01
C LEU A 49 -12.57 -7.09 5.35
N ALA A 50 -11.28 -7.43 5.34
CA ALA A 50 -10.52 -7.62 6.58
C ALA A 50 -10.41 -6.29 7.37
N VAL A 51 -10.14 -5.17 6.68
CA VAL A 51 -10.14 -3.82 7.30
C VAL A 51 -11.53 -3.45 7.86
N ALA A 52 -12.61 -3.91 7.23
CA ALA A 52 -13.98 -3.65 7.67
C ALA A 52 -14.34 -4.27 9.02
N SER A 53 -13.51 -5.20 9.53
CA SER A 53 -13.61 -5.67 10.92
C SER A 53 -13.22 -4.62 11.95
N LEU A 54 -12.43 -3.60 11.55
CA LEU A 54 -12.08 -2.46 12.41
C LEU A 54 -13.19 -1.40 12.40
N ARG A 55 -13.74 -1.12 11.21
CA ARG A 55 -14.64 0.00 10.95
C ARG A 55 -15.62 -0.33 9.83
N ILE A 56 -16.90 -0.16 10.11
CA ILE A 56 -17.98 -0.58 9.20
C ILE A 56 -18.00 0.22 7.89
N GLU A 57 -17.47 1.44 7.89
CA GLU A 57 -17.39 2.32 6.73
C GLU A 57 -16.59 1.70 5.58
N ALA A 58 -15.61 0.84 5.87
CA ALA A 58 -14.83 0.14 4.86
C ALA A 58 -15.67 -0.83 4.02
N PHE A 59 -16.85 -1.28 4.50
CA PHE A 59 -17.78 -2.07 3.68
C PHE A 59 -18.21 -1.35 2.41
N LEU A 60 -18.35 -0.02 2.43
CA LEU A 60 -18.72 0.74 1.23
C LEU A 60 -17.67 0.59 0.12
N ILE A 61 -16.39 0.56 0.50
CA ILE A 61 -15.26 0.34 -0.42
C ILE A 61 -15.33 -1.08 -0.98
N VAL A 62 -15.57 -2.08 -0.12
CA VAL A 62 -15.74 -3.48 -0.50
C VAL A 62 -16.86 -3.63 -1.54
N PHE A 63 -18.04 -3.09 -1.26
CA PHE A 63 -19.18 -3.12 -2.17
C PHE A 63 -18.86 -2.46 -3.51
N ALA A 64 -18.22 -1.29 -3.52
CA ALA A 64 -17.85 -0.60 -4.75
C ALA A 64 -16.87 -1.44 -5.60
N ILE A 65 -15.85 -2.05 -4.99
CA ILE A 65 -14.87 -2.90 -5.69
C ILE A 65 -15.55 -4.15 -6.26
N PHE A 66 -16.34 -4.87 -5.46
CA PHE A 66 -17.00 -6.09 -5.92
C PHE A 66 -18.09 -5.80 -6.96
N TYR A 67 -18.81 -4.68 -6.83
CA TYR A 67 -19.74 -4.23 -7.85
C TYR A 67 -19.02 -3.95 -9.17
N PHE A 68 -17.94 -3.14 -9.16
CA PHE A 68 -17.14 -2.90 -10.37
C PHE A 68 -16.63 -4.22 -10.98
N TYR A 69 -16.11 -5.12 -10.14
CA TYR A 69 -15.58 -6.41 -10.56
C TYR A 69 -16.65 -7.29 -11.22
N SER A 70 -17.86 -7.34 -10.66
CA SER A 70 -18.99 -8.09 -11.24
C SER A 70 -19.36 -7.60 -12.64
N GLN A 71 -19.28 -6.29 -12.88
CA GLN A 71 -19.61 -5.70 -14.18
C GLN A 71 -18.54 -6.01 -15.23
N VAL A 72 -17.25 -5.95 -14.89
CA VAL A 72 -16.18 -6.24 -15.86
C VAL A 72 -16.05 -7.72 -16.24
N GLN A 73 -16.76 -8.62 -15.55
CA GLN A 73 -16.88 -10.02 -15.96
C GLN A 73 -17.87 -10.22 -17.12
N THR A 74 -18.79 -9.27 -17.36
CA THR A 74 -19.79 -9.41 -18.42
C THR A 74 -19.20 -9.06 -19.79
N LYS A 75 -19.66 -9.74 -20.87
CA LYS A 75 -19.15 -9.51 -22.24
C LYS A 75 -19.35 -8.07 -22.73
N LYS A 76 -20.37 -7.35 -22.24
CA LYS A 76 -20.72 -5.99 -22.69
C LYS A 76 -19.83 -4.90 -22.07
N THR A 77 -19.28 -5.11 -20.87
CA THR A 77 -18.48 -4.12 -20.12
C THR A 77 -17.07 -4.63 -19.79
N ARG A 78 -16.60 -5.66 -20.50
CA ARG A 78 -15.30 -6.32 -20.28
C ARG A 78 -14.11 -5.37 -20.41
N ASP A 79 -14.21 -4.40 -21.31
CA ASP A 79 -13.07 -3.58 -21.71
C ASP A 79 -12.90 -2.30 -20.87
N SER A 80 -13.90 -1.88 -20.10
CA SER A 80 -13.79 -0.68 -19.27
C SER A 80 -14.51 -0.76 -17.93
N GLY A 81 -15.60 -1.51 -17.84
CA GLY A 81 -16.47 -1.46 -16.66
C GLY A 81 -17.04 -0.06 -16.41
N PRO A 82 -17.83 0.10 -15.35
CA PRO A 82 -18.27 1.42 -14.91
C PRO A 82 -17.12 2.13 -14.19
N ILE A 83 -16.23 2.80 -14.93
CA ILE A 83 -15.04 3.49 -14.37
C ILE A 83 -15.39 4.47 -13.24
N TRP A 84 -16.57 5.09 -13.28
CA TRP A 84 -17.05 5.95 -12.21
C TRP A 84 -17.13 5.23 -10.84
N VAL A 85 -17.43 3.93 -10.81
CA VAL A 85 -17.45 3.12 -9.59
C VAL A 85 -16.03 2.93 -9.07
N MET A 86 -15.05 2.76 -9.95
CA MET A 86 -13.65 2.68 -9.53
C MET A 86 -13.18 4.01 -8.91
N TYR A 87 -13.58 5.14 -9.49
CA TYR A 87 -13.32 6.45 -8.86
C TYR A 87 -14.05 6.61 -7.53
N LEU A 88 -15.29 6.15 -7.42
CA LEU A 88 -16.03 6.14 -6.15
C LEU A 88 -15.29 5.29 -5.10
N ALA A 89 -14.85 4.08 -5.46
CA ALA A 89 -14.08 3.22 -4.57
C ALA A 89 -12.79 3.91 -4.10
N CYS A 90 -12.09 4.63 -5.00
CA CYS A 90 -10.89 5.40 -4.66
C CYS A 90 -11.21 6.58 -3.75
N GLY A 91 -12.31 7.30 -4.01
CA GLY A 91 -12.78 8.40 -3.17
C GLY A 91 -13.13 7.92 -1.76
N LEU A 92 -13.87 6.82 -1.63
CA LEU A 92 -14.21 6.21 -0.34
C LEU A 92 -12.96 5.74 0.42
N ALA A 93 -12.02 5.08 -0.27
CA ALA A 93 -10.76 4.66 0.33
C ALA A 93 -9.89 5.85 0.76
N LEU A 94 -9.87 6.93 -0.03
CA LEU A 94 -9.19 8.17 0.31
C LEU A 94 -9.81 8.82 1.55
N SER A 95 -11.15 8.92 1.60
CA SER A 95 -11.86 9.43 2.78
C SER A 95 -11.58 8.59 4.02
N TYR A 96 -11.57 7.26 3.91
CA TYR A 96 -11.25 6.37 5.03
C TYR A 96 -9.84 6.63 5.57
N VAL A 97 -8.83 6.67 4.70
CA VAL A 97 -7.44 6.92 5.10
C VAL A 97 -7.26 8.35 5.63
N ALA A 98 -7.97 9.34 5.07
CA ALA A 98 -7.95 10.71 5.57
C ALA A 98 -8.53 10.81 6.99
N ILE A 99 -9.63 10.11 7.26
CA ILE A 99 -10.21 10.02 8.61
C ILE A 99 -9.20 9.35 9.55
N GLN A 100 -8.65 8.20 9.17
CA GLN A 100 -7.62 7.50 9.94
C GLN A 100 -6.40 8.37 10.25
N ALA A 101 -5.95 9.17 9.28
CA ALA A 101 -4.85 10.11 9.46
C ALA A 101 -5.25 11.24 10.41
N SER A 102 -6.47 11.78 10.32
CA SER A 102 -6.95 12.87 11.19
C SER A 102 -7.11 12.49 12.66
N GLU A 103 -7.17 11.19 12.96
CA GLU A 103 -7.26 10.67 14.33
C GLU A 103 -5.90 10.52 15.02
N GLN A 104 -4.80 10.72 14.29
CA GLN A 104 -3.47 10.68 14.88
C GLN A 104 -3.28 11.89 15.80
N VAL A 105 -2.77 11.63 17.00
CA VAL A 105 -2.51 12.67 18.02
C VAL A 105 -1.37 13.60 17.58
N ASN A 106 -0.32 13.02 16.98
CA ASN A 106 0.87 13.73 16.56
C ASN A 106 0.85 14.01 15.05
N PRO A 107 1.20 15.23 14.60
CA PRO A 107 1.37 15.55 13.18
C PRO A 107 2.28 14.56 12.42
N VAL A 108 3.29 13.98 13.08
CA VAL A 108 4.15 12.98 12.47
C VAL A 108 3.38 11.71 12.13
N GLY A 109 2.44 11.28 12.97
CA GLY A 109 1.55 10.15 12.65
C GLY A 109 0.68 10.40 11.42
N ILE A 110 0.20 11.64 11.25
CA ILE A 110 -0.54 12.08 10.05
C ILE A 110 0.34 11.95 8.81
N ILE A 111 1.54 12.55 8.86
CA ILE A 111 2.51 12.55 7.76
C ILE A 111 2.90 11.11 7.42
N ALA A 112 3.22 10.28 8.42
CA ALA A 112 3.57 8.89 8.24
C ALA A 112 2.43 8.12 7.55
N THR A 113 1.19 8.26 8.02
CA THR A 113 0.02 7.60 7.41
C THR A 113 -0.12 7.94 5.93
N VAL A 114 0.07 9.21 5.54
CA VAL A 114 0.04 9.64 4.14
C VAL A 114 1.21 9.04 3.34
N LEU A 115 2.43 9.05 3.89
CA LEU A 115 3.60 8.46 3.24
C LEU A 115 3.44 6.94 3.04
N LEU A 116 2.76 6.26 3.95
CA LEU A 116 2.48 4.82 3.84
C LEU A 116 1.56 4.49 2.66
N VAL A 117 0.71 5.41 2.22
CA VAL A 117 -0.07 5.24 0.98
C VAL A 117 0.87 5.05 -0.20
N ALA A 118 1.94 5.84 -0.27
CA ALA A 118 2.96 5.69 -1.31
C ALA A 118 3.83 4.44 -1.08
N LEU A 119 4.35 4.26 0.13
CA LEU A 119 5.32 3.20 0.44
C LEU A 119 4.72 1.80 0.35
N LEU A 120 3.69 1.51 1.16
CA LEU A 120 3.02 0.21 1.18
C LEU A 120 2.21 -0.02 -0.10
N GLY A 121 1.55 1.04 -0.60
CA GLY A 121 0.76 0.97 -1.81
C GLY A 121 1.58 0.68 -3.06
N ALA A 122 2.78 1.28 -3.20
CA ALA A 122 3.68 0.95 -4.30
C ALA A 122 4.21 -0.49 -4.20
N SER A 123 4.53 -0.96 -2.99
CA SER A 123 5.00 -2.33 -2.76
C SER A 123 3.93 -3.37 -3.11
N PHE A 124 2.73 -3.20 -2.57
CA PHE A 124 1.62 -4.10 -2.84
C PHE A 124 1.15 -4.00 -4.29
N GLY A 125 1.07 -2.79 -4.85
CA GLY A 125 0.78 -2.57 -6.27
C GLY A 125 1.78 -3.29 -7.18
N HIS A 126 3.07 -3.22 -6.86
CA HIS A 126 4.12 -3.93 -7.61
C HIS A 126 3.92 -5.45 -7.54
N LEU A 127 3.61 -6.00 -6.37
CA LEU A 127 3.29 -7.41 -6.21
C LEU A 127 2.08 -7.82 -7.08
N LEU A 128 0.98 -7.06 -7.03
CA LEU A 128 -0.22 -7.33 -7.83
C LEU A 128 0.06 -7.29 -9.34
N LEU A 129 0.84 -6.32 -9.81
CA LEU A 129 1.22 -6.21 -11.23
C LEU A 129 2.09 -7.38 -11.69
N THR A 130 2.95 -7.89 -10.82
CA THR A 130 3.77 -9.09 -11.06
C THR A 130 2.91 -10.36 -11.07
N ILE A 131 1.93 -10.48 -10.18
CA ILE A 131 0.96 -11.59 -10.19
C ILE A 131 0.11 -11.56 -11.47
N ALA A 132 -0.35 -10.38 -11.89
CA ALA A 132 -1.08 -10.18 -13.14
C ALA A 132 -0.22 -10.40 -14.40
N ARG A 133 1.11 -10.54 -14.25
CA ARG A 133 2.08 -10.72 -15.34
C ARG A 133 2.00 -9.58 -16.37
N THR A 134 1.84 -8.35 -15.89
CA THR A 134 1.76 -7.19 -16.80
C THR A 134 3.10 -7.00 -17.52
N ARG A 135 3.09 -6.37 -18.71
CA ARG A 135 4.32 -6.05 -19.46
C ARG A 135 4.73 -4.59 -19.24
N LEU A 136 4.25 -3.99 -18.16
CA LEU A 136 4.42 -2.58 -17.85
C LEU A 136 5.81 -2.36 -17.23
N GLN A 137 6.86 -2.49 -18.04
CA GLN A 137 8.26 -2.41 -17.61
C GLN A 137 8.57 -1.11 -16.87
N ALA A 138 7.94 0.00 -17.26
CA ALA A 138 8.09 1.29 -16.58
C ALA A 138 7.67 1.21 -15.11
N PHE A 139 6.54 0.56 -14.79
CA PHE A 139 6.07 0.42 -13.40
C PHE A 139 7.01 -0.46 -12.57
N HIS A 140 7.61 -1.49 -13.16
CA HIS A 140 8.61 -2.32 -12.47
C HIS A 140 9.89 -1.55 -12.10
N ARG A 141 10.16 -0.39 -12.72
CA ARG A 141 11.27 0.50 -12.34
C ARG A 141 10.82 1.65 -11.44
N VAL A 142 9.67 2.26 -11.74
CA VAL A 142 9.15 3.42 -11.02
C VAL A 142 8.68 3.06 -9.62
N LEU A 143 7.98 1.93 -9.43
CA LEU A 143 7.42 1.59 -8.12
C LEU A 143 8.50 1.37 -7.04
N PRO A 144 9.62 0.65 -7.31
CA PRO A 144 10.73 0.60 -6.36
C PRO A 144 11.34 1.98 -6.04
N VAL A 145 11.45 2.88 -7.02
CA VAL A 145 11.95 4.26 -6.79
C VAL A 145 11.00 5.03 -5.88
N VAL A 146 9.70 4.95 -6.12
CA VAL A 146 8.68 5.52 -5.21
C VAL A 146 8.81 4.92 -3.82
N GLY A 147 9.05 3.61 -3.71
CA GLY A 147 9.32 2.92 -2.45
C GLY A 147 10.56 3.44 -1.71
N VAL A 148 11.68 3.64 -2.41
CA VAL A 148 12.90 4.22 -1.83
C VAL A 148 12.63 5.64 -1.31
N LEU A 149 12.05 6.51 -2.14
CA LEU A 149 11.82 7.91 -1.77
C LEU A 149 10.83 8.04 -0.60
N SER A 150 9.71 7.30 -0.65
CA SER A 150 8.74 7.30 0.45
C SER A 150 9.31 6.66 1.72
N GLY A 151 10.12 5.62 1.62
CA GLY A 151 10.85 5.04 2.75
C GLY A 151 11.80 6.03 3.41
N MET A 152 12.56 6.79 2.61
CA MET A 152 13.42 7.88 3.11
C MET A 152 12.60 8.95 3.85
N LEU A 153 11.46 9.36 3.30
CA LEU A 153 10.58 10.33 3.95
C LEU A 153 9.97 9.80 5.25
N VAL A 154 9.62 8.52 5.33
CA VAL A 154 9.14 7.87 6.57
C VAL A 154 10.23 7.88 7.64
N VAL A 155 11.47 7.56 7.26
CA VAL A 155 12.62 7.62 8.18
C VAL A 155 12.83 9.05 8.66
N LEU A 156 12.83 10.05 7.78
CA LEU A 156 12.99 11.45 8.15
C LEU A 156 11.87 11.93 9.09
N ALA A 157 10.61 11.62 8.78
CA ALA A 157 9.48 11.97 9.64
C ALA A 157 9.61 11.33 11.03
N THR A 158 10.02 10.06 11.09
CA THR A 158 10.24 9.34 12.35
C THR A 158 11.38 9.96 13.16
N VAL A 159 12.50 10.29 12.52
CA VAL A 159 13.65 10.91 13.19
C VAL A 159 13.27 12.28 13.78
N ILE A 160 12.49 13.08 13.05
CA ILE A 160 11.98 14.36 13.56
C ILE A 160 11.14 14.16 14.84
N ASN A 161 10.27 13.15 14.88
CA ASN A 161 9.52 12.82 16.10
C ASN A 161 10.47 12.41 17.23
N VAL A 162 11.43 11.53 16.96
CA VAL A 162 12.38 11.04 17.98
C VAL A 162 13.17 12.18 18.63
N TYR A 163 13.57 13.21 17.87
CA TYR A 163 14.24 14.39 18.42
C TYR A 163 13.39 15.21 19.39
N SER A 164 12.06 15.06 19.34
CA SER A 164 11.13 15.73 20.26
C SER A 164 10.79 14.93 21.52
N LEU A 165 11.22 13.66 21.60
CA LEU A 165 10.92 12.79 22.73
C LEU A 165 11.90 13.01 23.88
N SER A 166 11.40 12.91 25.11
CA SER A 166 12.27 12.82 26.29
C SER A 166 12.96 11.46 26.38
N GLU A 167 14.07 11.39 27.10
CA GLU A 167 14.82 10.13 27.31
C GLU A 167 13.94 9.03 27.90
N ALA A 168 13.08 9.38 28.88
CA ALA A 168 12.12 8.46 29.50
C ALA A 168 11.07 7.89 28.52
N GLN A 169 10.72 8.63 27.46
CA GLN A 169 9.81 8.14 26.41
C GLN A 169 10.52 7.30 25.36
N LEU A 170 11.80 7.60 25.07
CA LEU A 170 12.59 6.94 24.03
C LEU A 170 13.17 5.60 24.48
N GLU A 171 13.66 5.51 25.72
CA GLU A 171 14.28 4.31 26.30
C GLU A 171 13.45 3.02 26.07
N PRO A 172 12.12 2.97 26.30
CA PRO A 172 11.35 1.74 26.11
C PRO A 172 11.17 1.32 24.64
N VAL A 173 11.35 2.22 23.67
CA VAL A 173 11.08 1.96 22.25
C VAL A 173 12.35 1.89 21.38
N ILE A 174 13.52 2.21 21.93
CA ILE A 174 14.76 2.35 21.17
C ILE A 174 15.16 1.07 20.41
N SER A 175 15.05 -0.10 21.04
CA SER A 175 15.39 -1.38 20.40
C SER A 175 14.43 -1.70 19.25
N THR A 176 13.13 -1.46 19.45
CA THR A 176 12.12 -1.66 18.40
C THR A 176 12.31 -0.67 17.25
N LEU A 177 12.65 0.59 17.55
CA LEU A 177 12.96 1.61 16.55
C LEU A 177 14.13 1.19 15.66
N LEU A 178 15.26 0.79 16.26
CA LEU A 178 16.46 0.37 15.52
C LEU A 178 16.20 -0.89 14.69
N PHE A 179 15.51 -1.88 15.25
CA PHE A 179 15.14 -3.09 14.52
C PHE A 179 14.21 -2.77 13.34
N SER A 180 13.23 -1.89 13.55
CA SER A 180 12.27 -1.50 12.51
C SER A 180 12.93 -0.73 11.38
N PHE A 181 13.91 0.14 11.66
CA PHE A 181 14.71 0.80 10.63
C PHE A 181 15.59 -0.17 9.86
N ALA A 182 16.29 -1.08 10.54
CA ALA A 182 17.08 -2.11 9.87
C ALA A 182 16.20 -2.99 8.96
N LEU A 183 15.01 -3.34 9.41
CA LEU A 183 14.04 -4.11 8.65
C LEU A 183 13.45 -3.32 7.47
N LEU A 184 13.19 -2.02 7.63
CA LEU A 184 12.74 -1.13 6.55
C LEU A 184 13.78 -1.10 5.43
N ILE A 185 15.05 -0.84 5.78
CA ILE A 185 16.15 -0.77 4.82
C ILE A 185 16.32 -2.13 4.12
N SER A 186 16.32 -3.21 4.88
CA SER A 186 16.42 -4.58 4.33
C SER A 186 15.26 -4.89 3.38
N SER A 187 14.04 -4.47 3.71
CA SER A 187 12.86 -4.66 2.85
C SER A 187 13.00 -3.93 1.51
N ILE A 188 13.54 -2.70 1.52
CA ILE A 188 13.81 -1.92 0.30
C ILE A 188 14.90 -2.59 -0.53
N VAL A 189 15.97 -3.10 0.09
CA VAL A 189 17.03 -3.83 -0.63
C VAL A 189 16.47 -5.09 -1.29
N VAL A 190 15.69 -5.90 -0.57
CA VAL A 190 15.04 -7.09 -1.13
C VAL A 190 14.06 -6.70 -2.24
N TRP A 191 13.32 -5.59 -2.08
CA TRP A 191 12.41 -5.10 -3.11
C TRP A 191 13.15 -4.70 -4.38
N CYS A 192 14.22 -3.91 -4.26
CA CYS A 192 15.03 -3.41 -5.36
C CYS A 192 15.96 -4.46 -5.97
N TRP A 193 16.08 -5.65 -5.36
CA TRP A 193 17.01 -6.70 -5.78
C TRP A 193 16.93 -7.03 -7.28
N HIS A 194 15.73 -7.06 -7.84
CA HIS A 194 15.55 -7.37 -9.26
C HIS A 194 16.10 -6.25 -10.17
N LEU A 195 16.17 -4.99 -9.71
CA LEU A 195 16.79 -3.89 -10.44
C LEU A 195 18.31 -3.97 -10.37
N LEU A 196 18.85 -4.28 -9.20
CA LEU A 196 20.29 -4.37 -8.95
C LEU A 196 20.95 -5.45 -9.82
N PHE A 197 20.25 -6.57 -10.04
CA PHE A 197 20.76 -7.70 -10.83
C PHE A 197 20.14 -7.81 -12.22
N VAL A 198 19.39 -6.79 -12.67
CA VAL A 198 18.74 -6.75 -14.00
C VAL A 198 17.91 -8.03 -14.27
N LYS A 199 17.15 -8.45 -13.26
CA LYS A 199 16.25 -9.62 -13.32
C LYS A 199 14.80 -9.17 -13.43
N THR A 200 13.95 -10.08 -13.91
CA THR A 200 12.51 -9.89 -13.82
C THR A 200 12.07 -9.95 -12.36
N PRO A 201 11.15 -9.08 -11.91
CA PRO A 201 10.65 -9.12 -10.54
C PRO A 201 9.93 -10.45 -10.27
N GLU A 202 10.28 -11.10 -9.16
CA GLU A 202 9.70 -12.37 -8.74
C GLU A 202 8.65 -12.18 -7.65
N LYS A 203 7.58 -12.96 -7.70
CA LYS A 203 6.46 -12.85 -6.74
C LYS A 203 6.93 -13.09 -5.31
N LEU A 204 7.75 -14.13 -5.09
CA LEU A 204 8.23 -14.49 -3.76
C LEU A 204 9.07 -13.36 -3.15
N GLN A 205 10.01 -12.82 -3.92
CA GLN A 205 10.83 -11.67 -3.52
C GLN A 205 9.96 -10.46 -3.12
N LEU A 206 8.98 -10.09 -3.95
CA LEU A 206 8.08 -8.97 -3.67
C LEU A 206 7.18 -9.22 -2.46
N THR A 207 6.70 -10.46 -2.26
CA THR A 207 5.94 -10.84 -1.07
C THR A 207 6.79 -10.72 0.19
N ILE A 208 8.03 -11.23 0.17
CA ILE A 208 8.96 -11.13 1.31
C ILE A 208 9.24 -9.66 1.63
N ALA A 209 9.53 -8.84 0.61
CA ALA A 209 9.74 -7.41 0.79
C ALA A 209 8.51 -6.73 1.43
N LEU A 210 7.30 -7.02 0.95
CA LEU A 210 6.07 -6.46 1.51
C LEU A 210 5.85 -6.87 2.97
N LEU A 211 6.08 -8.13 3.33
CA LEU A 211 5.93 -8.63 4.70
C LEU A 211 6.94 -7.98 5.65
N MET A 212 8.20 -7.84 5.22
CA MET A 212 9.23 -7.13 5.99
C MET A 212 8.86 -5.66 6.18
N LEU A 213 8.36 -5.01 5.13
CA LEU A 213 7.94 -3.61 5.16
C LEU A 213 6.74 -3.40 6.11
N LEU A 214 5.74 -4.27 6.07
CA LEU A 214 4.61 -4.25 7.01
C LEU A 214 5.07 -4.44 8.46
N ALA A 215 5.94 -5.42 8.71
CA ALA A 215 6.47 -5.68 10.04
C ALA A 215 7.29 -4.48 10.57
N SER A 216 8.09 -3.86 9.72
CA SER A 216 8.83 -2.63 10.05
C SER A 216 7.88 -1.49 10.43
N VAL A 217 6.85 -1.22 9.61
CA VAL A 217 5.89 -0.15 9.87
C VAL A 217 5.09 -0.38 11.16
N ILE A 218 4.71 -1.63 11.45
CA ILE A 218 4.06 -1.99 12.72
C ILE A 218 4.97 -1.65 13.90
N GLY A 219 6.27 -1.93 13.79
CA GLY A 219 7.25 -1.60 14.83
C GLY A 219 7.51 -0.09 14.99
N LEU A 220 7.35 0.71 13.92
CA LEU A 220 7.48 2.17 13.98
C LEU A 220 6.22 2.87 14.52
N THR A 221 5.05 2.25 14.41
CA THR A 221 3.77 2.87 14.79
C THR A 221 3.74 3.38 16.24
N PRO A 222 4.22 2.64 17.26
CA PRO A 222 4.26 3.14 18.63
C PRO A 222 5.06 4.43 18.79
N VAL A 223 6.12 4.62 18.00
CA VAL A 223 6.98 5.81 18.05
C VAL A 223 6.22 7.04 17.56
N TRP A 224 5.38 6.89 16.54
CA TRP A 224 4.61 8.02 15.99
C TRP A 224 3.45 8.49 16.87
N VAL A 225 3.06 7.68 17.86
CA VAL A 225 1.99 8.00 18.82
C VAL A 225 2.56 8.71 20.06
N LEU A 226 3.88 8.63 20.29
CA LEU A 226 4.59 9.38 21.33
C LEU A 226 4.81 10.84 20.92
#